data_AF-A0A7L3CXC2-F1
#
_entry.id   AF-A0A7L3CXC2-F1
#
_cell.length_a   1.000
_cell.length_b   1.000
_cell.length_c   1.000
_cell.angle_alpha   90.00
_cell.angle_beta   90.00
_cell.angle_gamma   90.00
#
_symmetry.space_group_name_H-M   'P 1'
#
loop_
_entity.id
_entity.type
_entity.pdbx_description
1 polymer ?
#
loop_
_entity_poly.entity_id
_entity_poly.type
_entity_poly.pdbx_seq_one_letter_code
_entity_poly.pdbx_strand_id
1 'polypeptide(L)'
;LQANLAKQEGYLKVANAELAKAQEALDEKQAELDKVQAKFDAAMKEKMDLLNDAETCRRKMQAASALIDGLSGEKVRWTQQSKEFKSRINRLVGDVLLCTGFLSYCGPFNQNFRKLLLQDLWEAEMRAHKIPFSENLNLISMLVDPPTISEWNLQGLPGDDLSIQNGIIVTKATRYPLLVDPQTQGKSWIKKKEQDNELQVNNV
;
A
#
# COMPACT_ATOMS: atom_id res chain seq x y z
N LEU A 1 62.97 -62.69 62.54
CA LEU A 1 62.75 -62.19 61.16
C LEU A 1 61.53 -62.84 60.50
N GLN A 2 61.43 -64.18 60.40
CA GLN A 2 60.27 -64.87 59.80
C GLN A 2 58.90 -64.58 60.47
N ALA A 3 58.81 -64.55 61.80
CA ALA A 3 57.54 -64.27 62.49
C ALA A 3 57.01 -62.83 62.27
N ASN A 4 57.91 -61.87 62.04
CA ASN A 4 57.54 -60.48 61.77
C ASN A 4 57.08 -60.31 60.31
N LEU A 5 57.70 -61.08 59.39
CA LEU A 5 57.30 -61.16 57.99
C LEU A 5 55.88 -61.72 57.85
N ALA A 6 55.57 -62.84 58.52
CA ALA A 6 54.24 -63.45 58.50
C ALA A 6 53.15 -62.53 59.08
N LYS A 7 53.49 -61.75 60.12
CA LYS A 7 52.57 -60.77 60.71
C LYS A 7 52.30 -59.61 59.75
N GLN A 8 53.35 -59.08 59.10
CA GLN A 8 53.23 -58.04 58.07
C GLN A 8 52.46 -58.53 56.85
N GLU A 9 52.69 -59.76 56.38
CA GLU A 9 51.92 -60.39 55.29
C GLU A 9 50.44 -60.55 55.64
N GLY A 10 50.11 -60.92 56.89
CA GLY A 10 48.74 -60.96 57.38
C GLY A 10 48.05 -59.58 57.37
N TYR A 11 48.73 -58.55 57.86
CA TYR A 11 48.22 -57.17 57.80
C TYR A 11 48.03 -56.67 56.37
N LEU A 12 48.99 -56.98 55.48
CA LEU A 12 48.94 -56.59 54.07
C LEU A 12 47.76 -57.28 53.35
N LYS A 13 47.47 -58.54 53.72
CA LYS A 13 46.31 -59.29 53.19
C LYS A 13 44.97 -58.71 53.66
N VAL A 14 44.86 -58.30 54.92
CA VAL A 14 43.66 -57.65 55.46
C VAL A 14 43.46 -56.27 54.84
N ALA A 15 44.52 -55.46 54.76
CA ALA A 15 44.49 -54.15 54.13
C ALA A 15 44.12 -54.23 52.63
N ASN A 16 44.64 -55.21 51.89
CA ASN A 16 44.24 -55.44 50.50
C ASN A 16 42.78 -55.88 50.35
N ALA A 17 42.25 -56.67 51.30
CA ALA A 17 40.85 -57.07 51.29
C ALA A 17 39.91 -55.88 51.61
N GLU A 18 40.28 -55.02 52.55
CA GLU A 18 39.55 -53.78 52.85
C GLU A 18 39.61 -52.79 51.68
N LEU A 19 40.79 -52.64 51.05
CA LEU A 19 40.97 -51.80 49.86
C LEU A 19 40.12 -52.31 48.69
N ALA A 20 40.08 -53.63 48.46
CA ALA A 20 39.23 -54.22 47.42
C ALA A 20 37.73 -53.95 47.68
N LYS A 21 37.28 -54.09 48.93
CA LYS A 21 35.89 -53.80 49.33
C LYS A 21 35.52 -52.33 49.16
N ALA A 22 36.44 -51.42 49.54
CA ALA A 22 36.26 -49.98 49.37
C ALA A 22 36.25 -49.59 47.89
N GLN A 23 37.09 -50.22 47.06
CA GLN A 23 37.11 -50.01 45.62
C GLN A 23 35.81 -50.49 44.96
N GLU A 24 35.29 -51.65 45.36
CA GLU A 24 34.03 -52.20 44.84
C GLU A 24 32.84 -51.29 45.16
N ALA A 25 32.78 -50.76 46.39
CA ALA A 25 31.76 -49.78 46.79
C ALA A 25 31.92 -48.43 46.08
N LEU A 26 33.17 -48.00 45.81
CA LEU A 26 33.45 -46.79 45.04
C LEU A 26 32.98 -46.95 43.59
N ASP A 27 33.28 -48.08 42.96
CA ASP A 27 32.90 -48.39 41.58
C ASP A 27 31.37 -48.47 41.43
N GLU A 28 30.68 -49.08 42.41
CA GLU A 28 29.21 -49.10 42.45
C GLU A 28 28.62 -47.69 42.55
N LYS A 29 29.14 -46.86 43.45
CA LYS A 29 28.68 -45.48 43.62
C LYS A 29 29.01 -44.60 42.41
N GLN A 30 30.16 -44.81 41.78
CA GLN A 30 30.52 -44.13 40.54
C GLN A 30 29.56 -44.50 39.40
N ALA A 31 29.21 -45.79 39.26
CA ALA A 31 28.25 -46.23 38.25
C ALA A 31 26.83 -45.68 38.48
N GLU A 32 26.40 -45.53 39.74
CA GLU A 32 25.14 -44.84 40.07
C GLU A 32 25.22 -43.35 39.74
N LEU A 33 26.32 -42.68 40.08
CA LEU A 33 26.55 -41.27 39.79
C LEU A 33 26.51 -41.00 38.28
N ASP A 34 27.19 -41.82 37.49
CA ASP A 34 27.24 -41.70 36.02
C ASP A 34 25.85 -41.85 35.40
N LYS A 35 25.02 -42.76 35.91
CA LYS A 35 23.63 -42.91 35.46
C LYS A 35 22.78 -41.69 35.79
N VAL A 36 22.94 -41.12 36.97
CA VAL A 36 22.19 -39.91 37.37
C VAL A 36 22.67 -38.70 36.58
N GLN A 37 23.97 -38.57 36.37
CA GLN A 37 24.56 -37.50 35.55
C GLN A 37 24.05 -37.57 34.11
N ALA A 38 24.04 -38.77 33.50
CA ALA A 38 23.51 -38.95 32.14
C ALA A 38 22.02 -38.58 32.04
N LYS A 39 21.20 -38.91 33.05
CA LYS A 39 19.79 -38.50 33.10
C LYS A 39 19.63 -36.99 33.27
N PHE A 40 20.46 -36.38 34.11
CA PHE A 40 20.46 -34.93 34.31
C PHE A 40 20.83 -34.19 33.03
N ASP A 41 21.90 -34.62 32.34
CA ASP A 41 22.35 -34.02 31.10
C ASP A 41 21.31 -34.18 29.99
N ALA A 42 20.65 -35.34 29.90
CA ALA A 42 19.54 -35.55 28.97
C ALA A 42 18.35 -34.63 29.25
N ALA A 43 17.93 -34.51 30.52
CA ALA A 43 16.83 -33.63 30.92
C ALA A 43 17.17 -32.15 30.72
N MET A 44 18.42 -31.75 30.96
CA MET A 44 18.89 -30.39 30.70
C MET A 44 18.92 -30.07 29.21
N LYS A 45 19.32 -31.03 28.37
CA LYS A 45 19.27 -30.87 26.92
C LYS A 45 17.83 -30.72 26.43
N GLU A 46 16.93 -31.60 26.86
CA GLU A 46 15.50 -31.52 26.50
C GLU A 46 14.88 -30.19 26.93
N LYS A 47 15.20 -29.72 28.14
CA LYS A 47 14.79 -28.39 28.62
C LYS A 47 15.29 -27.27 27.70
N MET A 48 16.55 -27.32 27.27
CA MET A 48 17.10 -26.29 26.38
C MET A 48 16.47 -26.32 24.99
N ASP A 49 16.23 -27.51 24.44
CA ASP A 49 15.57 -27.68 23.16
C ASP A 49 14.13 -27.11 23.19
N LEU A 50 13.37 -27.44 24.24
CA LEU A 50 12.01 -26.90 24.44
C LEU A 50 12.00 -25.37 24.61
N LEU A 51 12.98 -24.80 25.30
CA LEU A 51 13.08 -23.34 25.45
C LEU A 51 13.39 -22.66 24.10
N ASN A 52 14.27 -23.24 23.29
CA ASN A 52 14.58 -22.74 21.96
C ASN A 52 13.37 -22.83 21.01
N ASP A 53 12.61 -23.92 21.08
CA ASP A 53 11.39 -24.10 20.30
C ASP A 53 10.31 -23.10 20.71
N ALA A 54 10.13 -22.90 22.02
CA ALA A 54 9.19 -21.93 22.55
C ALA A 54 9.55 -20.50 22.11
N GLU A 55 10.83 -20.13 22.17
CA GLU A 55 11.30 -18.81 21.73
C GLU A 55 11.13 -18.61 20.21
N THR A 56 11.42 -19.65 19.42
CA THR A 56 11.20 -19.63 17.97
C THR A 56 9.72 -19.47 17.63
N CYS A 57 8.85 -20.19 18.33
CA CYS A 57 7.40 -20.06 18.19
C CYS A 57 6.93 -18.64 18.55
N ARG A 58 7.40 -18.10 19.69
CA ARG A 58 7.08 -16.74 20.13
C ARG A 58 7.47 -15.69 19.08
N ARG A 59 8.67 -15.80 18.51
CA ARG A 59 9.12 -14.91 17.42
C ARG A 59 8.25 -15.02 16.18
N LYS A 60 7.86 -16.24 15.77
CA LYS A 60 6.94 -16.46 14.65
C LYS A 60 5.56 -15.84 14.92
N MET A 61 5.02 -16.03 16.12
CA MET A 61 3.73 -15.42 16.51
C MET A 61 3.78 -13.90 16.49
N GLN A 62 4.86 -13.30 17.00
CA GLN A 62 5.04 -11.84 16.95
C GLN A 62 5.11 -11.31 15.51
N ALA A 63 5.87 -11.98 14.63
CA ALA A 63 5.94 -11.62 13.22
C ALA A 63 4.57 -11.75 12.53
N ALA A 64 3.83 -12.83 12.81
CA ALA A 64 2.48 -13.02 12.27
C ALA A 64 1.49 -11.96 12.77
N SER A 65 1.54 -11.60 14.06
CA SER A 65 0.70 -10.52 14.62
C SER A 65 1.00 -9.19 13.94
N ALA A 66 2.28 -8.82 13.83
CA ALA A 66 2.69 -7.58 13.17
C ALA A 66 2.22 -7.54 11.70
N LEU A 67 2.27 -8.68 10.99
CA LEU A 67 1.77 -8.78 9.62
C LEU A 67 0.25 -8.62 9.55
N ILE A 68 -0.50 -9.29 10.43
CA ILE A 68 -1.95 -9.19 10.51
C ILE A 68 -2.37 -7.75 10.84
N ASP A 69 -1.71 -7.12 11.80
CA ASP A 69 -1.98 -5.75 12.22
C ASP A 69 -1.69 -4.77 11.07
N GLY A 70 -0.55 -4.92 10.37
CA GLY A 70 -0.21 -4.14 9.19
C GLY A 70 -1.24 -4.28 8.06
N LEU A 71 -1.69 -5.51 7.79
CA LEU A 71 -2.67 -5.80 6.74
C LEU A 71 -4.10 -5.38 7.14
N SER A 72 -4.42 -5.32 8.43
CA SER A 72 -5.75 -4.95 8.90
C SER A 72 -6.14 -3.53 8.49
N GLY A 73 -5.20 -2.58 8.57
CA GLY A 73 -5.38 -1.21 8.12
C GLY A 73 -5.60 -1.13 6.60
N GLU A 74 -4.83 -1.91 5.83
CA GLU A 74 -4.99 -1.98 4.38
C GLU A 74 -6.35 -2.55 3.97
N LYS A 75 -6.83 -3.59 4.66
CA LYS A 75 -8.15 -4.17 4.44
C LYS A 75 -9.25 -3.13 4.63
N VAL A 76 -9.20 -2.33 5.70
CA VAL A 76 -10.17 -1.25 5.94
C VAL A 76 -10.10 -0.21 4.82
N ARG A 77 -8.90 0.24 4.47
CA ARG A 77 -8.67 1.22 3.40
C ARG A 77 -9.21 0.74 2.05
N TRP A 78 -8.89 -0.48 1.64
CA TRP A 78 -9.38 -1.04 0.36
C TRP A 78 -10.89 -1.27 0.37
N THR A 79 -11.46 -1.67 1.52
CA THR A 79 -12.90 -1.81 1.65
C THR A 79 -13.60 -0.46 1.48
N GLN A 80 -13.04 0.60 2.06
CA GLN A 80 -13.56 1.96 1.90
C GLN A 80 -13.42 2.45 0.45
N GLN A 81 -12.24 2.28 -0.15
CA GLN A 81 -12.01 2.65 -1.56
C GLN A 81 -12.93 1.90 -2.51
N SER A 82 -13.18 0.61 -2.26
CA SER A 82 -14.13 -0.19 -3.05
C SER A 82 -15.55 0.37 -3.00
N LYS A 83 -16.03 0.77 -1.80
CA LYS A 83 -17.33 1.42 -1.64
C LYS A 83 -17.39 2.77 -2.37
N GLU A 84 -16.33 3.57 -2.27
CA GLU A 84 -16.22 4.85 -2.97
C GLU A 84 -16.23 4.68 -4.49
N PHE A 85 -15.47 3.73 -5.02
CA PHE A 85 -15.48 3.43 -6.46
C PHE A 85 -16.84 2.96 -6.93
N LYS A 86 -17.52 2.09 -6.16
CA LYS A 86 -18.88 1.66 -6.50
C LYS A 86 -19.85 2.85 -6.57
N SER A 87 -19.74 3.79 -5.62
CA SER A 87 -20.53 5.03 -5.64
C SER A 87 -20.18 5.94 -6.83
N ARG A 88 -18.89 6.05 -7.19
CA ARG A 88 -18.45 6.82 -8.36
C ARG A 88 -18.95 6.20 -9.67
N ILE A 89 -18.83 4.88 -9.83
CA ILE A 89 -19.33 4.16 -11.02
C ILE A 89 -20.83 4.40 -11.21
N ASN A 90 -21.60 4.39 -10.12
CA ASN A 90 -23.04 4.64 -10.20
C ASN A 90 -23.38 6.05 -10.71
N ARG A 91 -22.58 7.06 -10.37
CA ARG A 91 -22.77 8.47 -10.78
C ARG A 91 -22.09 8.83 -12.10
N LEU A 92 -21.17 7.99 -12.56
CA LEU A 92 -20.32 8.26 -13.73
C LEU A 92 -21.14 8.50 -14.99
N VAL A 93 -22.27 7.82 -15.17
CA VAL A 93 -23.12 7.99 -16.35
C VAL A 93 -23.69 9.41 -16.42
N GLY A 94 -24.22 9.95 -15.31
CA GLY A 94 -24.71 11.32 -15.24
C GLY A 94 -23.57 12.34 -15.38
N ASP A 95 -22.43 12.09 -14.75
CA ASP A 95 -21.26 12.97 -14.83
C ASP A 95 -20.73 13.08 -16.27
N VAL A 96 -20.64 11.95 -16.99
CA VAL A 96 -20.24 11.91 -18.40
C VAL A 96 -21.29 12.56 -19.29
N LEU A 97 -22.59 12.40 -19.00
CA LEU A 97 -23.66 13.06 -19.74
C LEU A 97 -23.54 14.59 -19.65
N LEU A 98 -23.32 15.14 -18.45
CA LEU A 98 -23.07 16.58 -18.26
C LEU A 98 -21.83 17.06 -19.02
N CYS A 99 -20.72 16.31 -18.90
CA CYS A 99 -19.48 16.64 -19.61
C CYS A 99 -19.66 16.64 -21.13
N THR A 100 -20.41 15.65 -21.65
CA THR A 100 -20.68 15.53 -23.09
C THR A 100 -21.59 16.66 -23.58
N GLY A 101 -22.61 17.01 -22.79
CA GLY A 101 -23.46 18.17 -23.06
C GLY A 101 -22.65 19.46 -23.10
N PHE A 102 -21.74 19.65 -22.15
CA PHE A 102 -20.82 20.79 -22.13
C PHE A 102 -19.95 20.84 -23.40
N LEU A 103 -19.25 19.76 -23.74
CA LEU A 103 -18.39 19.71 -24.92
C LEU A 103 -19.16 19.93 -26.24
N SER A 104 -20.42 19.51 -26.28
CA SER A 104 -21.24 19.56 -27.50
C SER A 104 -21.95 20.90 -27.70
N TYR A 105 -22.40 21.55 -26.62
CA TYR A 105 -23.33 22.68 -26.70
C TYR A 105 -22.84 23.96 -26.03
N CYS A 106 -21.91 23.89 -25.07
CA CYS A 106 -21.52 25.06 -24.28
C CYS A 106 -20.51 25.99 -24.97
N GLY A 107 -19.90 25.56 -26.08
CA GLY A 107 -18.86 26.30 -26.80
C GLY A 107 -19.20 27.77 -27.08
N PRO A 108 -20.34 28.09 -27.72
CA PRO A 108 -20.71 29.46 -28.09
C PRO A 108 -21.09 30.37 -26.92
N PHE A 109 -21.28 29.83 -25.71
CA PHE A 109 -21.90 30.54 -24.60
C PHE A 109 -20.88 31.07 -23.59
N ASN A 110 -21.24 32.16 -22.91
CA ASN A 110 -20.46 32.72 -21.80
C ASN A 110 -20.64 31.92 -20.50
N GLN A 111 -19.84 32.24 -19.48
CA GLN A 111 -19.83 31.49 -18.21
C GLN A 111 -21.20 31.43 -17.52
N ASN A 112 -21.99 32.52 -17.56
CA ASN A 112 -23.30 32.57 -16.91
C ASN A 112 -24.29 31.62 -17.59
N PHE A 113 -24.33 31.63 -18.92
CA PHE A 113 -25.24 30.76 -19.67
C PHE A 113 -24.81 29.29 -19.60
N ARG A 114 -23.49 29.02 -19.54
CA ARG A 114 -23.00 27.66 -19.26
C ARG A 114 -23.47 27.14 -17.90
N LYS A 115 -23.42 27.98 -16.85
CA LYS A 115 -23.92 27.63 -15.51
C LYS A 115 -25.43 27.35 -15.53
N LEU A 116 -26.22 28.20 -16.19
CA LEU A 116 -27.66 27.99 -16.39
C LEU A 116 -27.97 26.63 -17.03
N LEU A 117 -27.29 26.31 -18.14
CA LEU A 117 -27.48 25.03 -18.83
C LEU A 117 -27.15 23.84 -17.91
N LEU A 118 -25.97 23.87 -17.27
CA LEU A 118 -25.48 22.77 -16.46
C LEU A 118 -26.27 22.58 -15.17
N GLN A 119 -26.35 23.62 -14.34
CA GLN A 119 -26.80 23.55 -12.96
C GLN A 119 -28.32 23.68 -12.82
N ASP A 120 -28.94 24.55 -13.63
CA ASP A 120 -30.37 24.84 -13.47
C ASP A 120 -31.24 23.95 -14.36
N LEU A 121 -30.79 23.67 -15.59
CA LEU A 121 -31.59 22.90 -16.56
C LEU A 121 -31.20 21.42 -16.58
N TRP A 122 -29.94 21.08 -16.88
CA TRP A 122 -29.56 19.68 -17.09
C TRP A 122 -29.51 18.86 -15.80
N GLU A 123 -29.04 19.44 -14.69
CA GLU A 123 -29.15 18.77 -13.39
C GLU A 123 -30.60 18.54 -12.97
N ALA A 124 -31.52 19.47 -13.25
CA ALA A 124 -32.94 19.30 -12.97
C ALA A 124 -33.54 18.13 -13.77
N GLU A 125 -33.22 18.04 -15.07
CA GLU A 125 -33.63 16.92 -15.92
C GLU A 125 -33.06 15.58 -15.42
N MET A 126 -31.79 15.53 -15.03
CA MET A 126 -31.21 14.31 -14.46
C MET A 126 -31.90 13.88 -13.17
N ARG A 127 -32.27 14.83 -12.30
CA ARG A 127 -33.03 14.53 -11.07
C ARG A 127 -34.44 14.02 -11.42
N ALA A 128 -35.12 14.63 -12.38
CA ALA A 128 -36.45 14.20 -12.83
C ALA A 128 -36.43 12.77 -13.40
N HIS A 129 -35.38 12.42 -14.15
CA HIS A 129 -35.18 11.09 -14.73
C HIS A 129 -34.47 10.09 -13.81
N LYS A 130 -34.16 10.47 -12.56
CA LYS A 130 -33.47 9.64 -11.56
C LYS A 130 -32.12 9.10 -12.06
N ILE A 131 -31.43 9.88 -12.90
CA ILE A 131 -30.07 9.58 -13.34
C ILE A 131 -29.11 10.01 -12.22
N PRO A 132 -28.32 9.11 -11.63
CA PRO A 132 -27.36 9.50 -10.60
C PRO A 132 -26.21 10.31 -11.21
N PHE A 133 -25.83 11.39 -10.53
CA PHE A 133 -24.68 12.22 -10.86
C PHE A 133 -24.04 12.78 -9.58
N SER A 134 -22.88 13.38 -9.70
CA SER A 134 -22.17 14.04 -8.61
C SER A 134 -22.68 15.47 -8.42
N GLU A 135 -23.16 15.78 -7.21
CA GLU A 135 -23.55 17.15 -6.87
C GLU A 135 -22.34 18.08 -6.92
N ASN A 136 -22.51 19.27 -7.52
CA ASN A 136 -21.44 20.24 -7.74
C ASN A 136 -20.27 19.67 -8.57
N LEU A 137 -20.58 19.00 -9.68
CA LEU A 137 -19.58 18.43 -10.57
C LEU A 137 -18.59 19.50 -11.05
N ASN A 138 -17.31 19.35 -10.71
CA ASN A 138 -16.25 20.19 -11.26
C ASN A 138 -15.81 19.65 -12.64
N LEU A 139 -16.41 20.20 -13.69
CA LEU A 139 -16.12 19.84 -15.09
C LEU A 139 -14.65 19.96 -15.46
N ILE A 140 -13.95 20.97 -14.94
CA ILE A 140 -12.53 21.18 -15.26
C ILE A 140 -11.73 19.95 -14.80
N SER A 141 -11.91 19.56 -13.54
CA SER A 141 -11.21 18.41 -12.94
C SER A 141 -11.59 17.05 -13.55
N MET A 142 -12.79 16.95 -14.14
CA MET A 142 -13.23 15.72 -14.82
C MET A 142 -12.61 15.55 -16.20
N LEU A 143 -12.39 16.66 -16.92
CA LEU A 143 -11.98 16.62 -18.32
C LEU A 143 -10.48 16.80 -18.50
N VAL A 144 -9.80 17.46 -17.55
CA VAL A 144 -8.40 17.82 -17.65
C VAL A 144 -7.71 17.77 -16.29
N ASP A 145 -6.49 17.23 -16.28
CA ASP A 145 -5.64 17.18 -15.10
C ASP A 145 -4.90 18.51 -14.82
N PRO A 146 -4.55 18.81 -13.55
CA PRO A 146 -3.85 20.05 -13.20
C PRO A 146 -2.49 20.28 -13.90
N PRO A 147 -1.67 19.25 -14.18
CA PRO A 147 -0.46 19.41 -15.00
C PRO A 147 -0.75 19.98 -16.40
N THR A 148 -1.76 19.46 -17.09
CA THR A 148 -2.16 19.96 -18.41
C THR A 148 -2.61 21.42 -18.36
N ILE A 149 -3.36 21.82 -17.31
CA ILE A 149 -3.75 23.23 -17.11
C ILE A 149 -2.51 24.11 -16.90
N SER A 150 -1.56 23.64 -16.09
CA SER A 150 -0.29 24.35 -15.88
C SER A 150 0.48 24.55 -17.18
N GLU A 151 0.50 23.53 -18.04
CA GLU A 151 1.13 23.62 -19.36
C GLU A 151 0.43 24.65 -20.26
N TRP A 152 -0.91 24.67 -20.29
CA TRP A 152 -1.66 25.67 -21.04
C TRP A 152 -1.37 27.09 -20.57
N ASN A 153 -1.25 27.28 -19.26
CA ASN A 153 -0.87 28.58 -18.69
C ASN A 153 0.53 29.00 -19.12
N LEU A 154 1.50 28.07 -19.15
CA LEU A 154 2.84 28.33 -19.69
C LEU A 154 2.79 28.67 -21.19
N GLN A 155 1.86 28.07 -21.93
CA GLN A 155 1.58 28.35 -23.34
C GLN A 155 0.80 29.66 -23.57
N GLY A 156 0.43 30.37 -22.51
CA GLY A 156 -0.22 31.69 -22.59
C GLY A 156 -1.74 31.67 -22.57
N LEU A 157 -2.37 30.53 -22.24
CA LEU A 157 -3.79 30.51 -21.89
C LEU A 157 -3.98 31.22 -20.53
N PRO A 158 -4.97 32.12 -20.37
CA PRO A 158 -5.28 32.67 -19.06
C PRO A 158 -5.77 31.59 -18.09
N GLY A 159 -5.39 31.73 -16.81
CA GLY A 159 -5.74 30.77 -15.76
C GLY A 159 -7.15 30.92 -15.17
N ASP A 160 -8.03 31.69 -15.80
CA ASP A 160 -9.43 31.82 -15.37
C ASP A 160 -10.29 30.65 -15.85
N ASP A 161 -11.38 30.38 -15.14
CA ASP A 161 -12.28 29.24 -15.43
C ASP A 161 -12.83 29.26 -16.86
N LEU A 162 -13.14 30.42 -17.43
CA LEU A 162 -13.72 30.52 -18.76
C LEU A 162 -12.67 30.15 -19.83
N SER A 163 -11.46 30.66 -19.69
CA SER A 163 -10.31 30.36 -20.54
C SER A 163 -9.93 28.89 -20.47
N ILE A 164 -9.87 28.31 -19.28
CA ILE A 164 -9.63 26.87 -19.09
C ILE A 164 -10.73 26.05 -19.75
N GLN A 165 -12.01 26.41 -19.52
CA GLN A 165 -13.15 25.75 -20.17
C GLN A 165 -13.08 25.82 -21.71
N ASN A 166 -12.66 26.95 -22.26
CA ASN A 166 -12.45 27.08 -23.70
C ASN A 166 -11.30 26.20 -24.19
N GLY A 167 -10.20 26.13 -23.43
CA GLY A 167 -9.09 25.21 -23.70
C GLY A 167 -9.53 23.75 -23.70
N ILE A 168 -10.42 23.37 -22.77
CA ILE A 168 -11.06 22.04 -22.74
C ILE A 168 -11.83 21.78 -24.03
N ILE A 169 -12.69 22.71 -24.46
CA ILE A 169 -13.45 22.57 -25.70
C ILE A 169 -12.52 22.43 -26.91
N VAL A 170 -11.45 23.24 -26.99
CA VAL A 170 -10.46 23.17 -28.08
C VAL A 170 -9.75 21.82 -28.15
N THR A 171 -9.44 21.21 -27.01
CA THR A 171 -8.62 20.00 -26.96
C THR A 171 -9.41 18.70 -26.86
N LYS A 172 -10.66 18.75 -26.39
CA LYS A 172 -11.48 17.57 -26.12
C LYS A 172 -12.75 17.46 -26.97
N ALA A 173 -13.19 18.54 -27.61
CA ALA A 173 -14.34 18.45 -28.52
C ALA A 173 -13.99 17.60 -29.75
N THR A 174 -14.98 16.85 -30.25
CA THR A 174 -14.82 15.99 -31.42
C THR A 174 -14.76 16.77 -32.74
N ARG A 175 -15.26 18.01 -32.75
CA ARG A 175 -15.26 18.90 -33.91
C ARG A 175 -14.28 20.03 -33.67
N TYR A 176 -13.61 20.47 -34.74
CA TYR A 176 -12.76 21.65 -34.70
C TYR A 176 -13.60 22.88 -34.33
N PRO A 177 -13.29 23.57 -33.22
CA PRO A 177 -14.05 24.75 -32.83
C PRO A 177 -13.65 25.96 -33.67
N LEU A 178 -14.64 26.81 -33.94
CA LEU A 178 -14.39 28.16 -34.45
C LEU A 178 -14.08 29.08 -33.27
N LEU A 179 -12.85 29.60 -33.21
CA LEU A 179 -12.43 30.52 -32.15
C LEU A 179 -12.93 31.94 -32.46
N VAL A 180 -13.81 32.47 -31.60
CA VAL A 180 -14.21 33.88 -31.59
C VAL A 180 -13.30 34.63 -30.62
N ASP A 181 -12.17 35.13 -31.12
CA ASP A 181 -11.07 35.65 -30.30
C ASP A 181 -10.62 37.05 -30.77
N PRO A 182 -11.34 38.12 -30.36
CA PRO A 182 -11.00 39.50 -30.75
C PRO A 182 -9.66 39.98 -30.16
N GLN A 183 -9.21 39.36 -29.06
CA GLN A 183 -7.96 39.73 -28.37
C GLN A 183 -6.75 38.92 -28.87
N THR A 184 -6.95 37.99 -29.79
CA THR A 184 -5.90 37.11 -30.36
C THR A 184 -5.16 36.24 -29.33
N GLN A 185 -5.74 36.04 -28.15
CA GLN A 185 -5.15 35.24 -27.08
C GLN A 185 -5.19 33.75 -27.40
N GLY A 186 -6.35 33.25 -27.83
CA GLY A 186 -6.52 31.86 -28.26
C GLY A 186 -5.65 31.53 -29.48
N LYS A 187 -5.53 32.46 -30.43
CA LYS A 187 -4.59 32.33 -31.55
C LYS A 187 -3.15 32.17 -31.08
N SER A 188 -2.71 33.03 -30.15
CA SER A 188 -1.34 33.00 -29.62
C SER A 188 -1.06 31.72 -28.83
N TRP A 189 -2.02 31.28 -28.03
CA TRP A 189 -1.95 30.03 -27.28
C TRP A 189 -1.83 28.81 -28.20
N ILE A 190 -2.69 28.67 -29.23
CA ILE A 190 -2.62 27.54 -30.17
C ILE A 190 -1.27 27.51 -30.90
N LYS A 191 -0.76 28.66 -31.37
CA LYS A 191 0.55 28.74 -32.03
C LYS A 191 1.69 28.28 -31.12
N LYS A 192 1.63 28.62 -29.82
CA LYS A 192 2.65 28.21 -28.85
C LYS A 192 2.50 26.74 -28.48
N LYS A 193 1.26 26.25 -28.33
CA LYS A 193 0.96 24.86 -28.04
C LYS A 193 1.41 23.91 -29.15
N GLU A 194 1.20 24.30 -30.41
CA GLU A 194 1.52 23.47 -31.59
C GLU A 194 2.90 23.82 -32.19
N GLN A 195 3.79 24.47 -31.41
CA GLN A 195 5.11 24.92 -31.87
C GLN A 195 5.98 23.75 -32.36
N ASP A 196 5.89 22.60 -31.69
CA ASP A 196 6.65 21.40 -32.04
C ASP A 196 5.95 20.52 -33.10
N ASN A 197 4.72 20.89 -33.50
CA ASN A 197 3.86 20.11 -34.40
C ASN A 197 3.74 20.71 -35.81
N GLU A 198 4.67 21.57 -36.21
CA GLU A 198 4.76 22.17 -37.55
C GLU A 198 3.45 22.86 -38.02
N LEU A 199 2.75 23.55 -37.11
CA LEU A 199 1.49 24.23 -37.39
C LEU A 199 1.61 25.19 -38.59
N GLN A 200 0.86 24.92 -39.65
CA GLN A 200 0.75 25.78 -40.83
C GLN A 200 -0.27 26.90 -40.58
N VAL A 201 0.17 28.15 -40.65
CA VAL A 201 -0.68 29.34 -40.45
C VAL A 201 -0.94 30.04 -41.78
N ASN A 202 -2.13 29.83 -42.33
CA ASN A 202 -2.58 30.51 -43.54
C ASN A 202 -3.49 31.69 -43.16
N ASN A 203 -3.23 32.86 -43.72
CA ASN A 203 -4.16 33.98 -43.66
C ASN A 203 -5.07 33.86 -44.88
N VAL A 204 -6.34 33.50 -44.66
CA VAL A 204 -7.41 33.70 -45.65
C VAL A 204 -7.97 35.11 -45.48
#